data_AF-A0A6N2B2E4-F1
#
_entry.id   AF-A0A6N2B2E4-F1
#
_cell.length_a   1.000
_cell.length_b   1.000
_cell.length_c   1.000
_cell.angle_alpha   90.00
_cell.angle_beta   90.00
_cell.angle_gamma   90.00
#
_symmetry.space_group_name_H-M   'P 1'
#
loop_
_entity.id
_entity.type
_entity.pdbx_description
1 polymer ?
#
loop_
_entity_poly.entity_id
_entity_poly.type
_entity_poly.pdbx_seq_one_letter_code
_entity_poly.pdbx_strand_id
1 'polypeptide(L)'
;MISNMQIGGLRLAFDVYPPNSRFRKSAPGDPCFVLCLASEYPPSKEEIEDLERQSHGIPLKFCLVEHGRLNFFSFNKVELPILP
;
A
#
# COMPACT_ATOMS: atom_id res chain seq x y z
N MET A 1 -14.75 -6.10 21.94
CA MET A 1 -14.66 -6.91 20.70
C MET A 1 -14.26 -5.95 19.60
N ILE A 2 -13.11 -6.16 18.95
CA ILE A 2 -12.74 -5.41 17.76
C ILE A 2 -13.60 -6.02 16.64
N SER A 3 -14.57 -5.27 16.15
CA SER A 3 -15.46 -5.69 15.06
C SER A 3 -14.61 -6.21 13.90
N ASN A 4 -15.00 -7.35 13.32
CA ASN A 4 -14.37 -7.88 12.10
C ASN A 4 -14.44 -6.79 11.03
N MET A 5 -13.33 -6.07 10.84
CA MET A 5 -13.21 -5.02 9.84
C MET A 5 -13.21 -5.73 8.49
N GLN A 6 -14.40 -5.92 7.91
CA GLN A 6 -14.55 -6.43 6.56
C GLN A 6 -14.03 -5.37 5.60
N ILE A 7 -12.79 -5.52 5.18
CA ILE A 7 -12.19 -4.71 4.14
C ILE A 7 -12.75 -5.25 2.83
N GLY A 8 -13.80 -4.59 2.32
CA GLY A 8 -14.33 -4.88 1.00
C GLY A 8 -13.33 -4.44 -0.07
N GLY A 9 -12.78 -5.40 -0.81
CA GLY A 9 -11.88 -5.16 -1.95
C GLY A 9 -10.55 -4.48 -1.59
N LEU A 10 -9.76 -4.23 -2.63
CA LEU A 10 -8.50 -3.51 -2.54
C LEU A 10 -8.76 -1.99 -2.61
N ARG A 11 -8.28 -1.22 -1.63
CA ARG A 11 -8.47 0.24 -1.59
C ARG A 11 -7.24 1.01 -1.12
N LEU A 12 -6.98 2.17 -1.72
CA LEU A 12 -6.06 3.17 -1.17
C LEU A 12 -6.68 3.71 0.13
N ALA A 13 -6.01 3.53 1.26
CA ALA A 13 -6.59 3.82 2.56
C ALA A 13 -5.90 4.98 3.28
N PHE A 14 -4.58 5.04 3.24
CA PHE A 14 -3.82 6.02 4.02
C PHE A 14 -2.58 6.50 3.30
N ASP A 15 -2.39 7.82 3.25
CA ASP A 15 -1.09 8.42 2.99
C ASP A 15 -0.23 8.31 4.25
N VAL A 16 0.93 7.67 4.13
CA VAL A 16 1.85 7.51 5.26
C VAL A 16 3.00 8.49 5.12
N TYR A 17 3.16 9.34 6.13
CA TYR A 17 4.19 10.37 6.16
C TYR A 17 5.33 9.96 7.09
N PRO A 18 6.58 10.37 6.80
CA PRO A 18 7.72 10.02 7.63
C PRO A 18 7.62 10.64 9.04
N PRO A 19 7.94 9.89 10.11
CA PRO A 19 7.85 10.37 11.48
C PRO A 19 9.07 11.22 11.83
N ASN A 20 9.19 12.42 11.26
CA ASN A 20 10.30 13.33 11.51
C ASN A 20 9.82 14.69 12.00
N SER A 21 10.75 15.46 12.59
CA SER A 21 10.46 16.76 13.20
C SER A 21 9.95 17.83 12.22
N ARG A 22 10.04 17.59 10.91
CA ARG A 22 9.54 18.50 9.87
C ARG A 22 8.08 18.23 9.49
N PHE A 23 7.48 17.12 9.96
CA PHE A 23 6.08 16.81 9.68
C PHE A 23 5.16 17.87 10.29
N ARG A 24 4.25 18.40 9.47
CA ARG A 24 3.20 19.33 9.91
C ARG A 24 1.86 18.85 9.40
N LYS A 25 0.86 18.71 10.29
CA LYS A 25 -0.49 18.26 9.89
C LYS A 25 -1.14 19.15 8.83
N SER A 26 -0.85 20.46 8.86
CA SER A 26 -1.36 21.43 7.88
C SER A 26 -0.60 21.43 6.55
N ALA A 27 0.61 20.88 6.52
CA ALA A 27 1.47 20.82 5.34
C ALA A 27 2.38 19.59 5.46
N PRO A 28 1.81 18.38 5.28
CA PRO A 28 2.51 17.13 5.59
C PRO A 28 3.63 16.80 4.58
N GLY A 29 3.65 17.49 3.43
CA GLY A 29 4.57 17.23 2.33
C GLY A 29 4.11 16.05 1.49
N ASP A 30 5.04 15.37 0.84
CA ASP A 30 4.76 14.13 0.12
C ASP A 30 4.81 12.92 1.07
N PRO A 31 3.86 11.97 0.97
CA PRO A 31 3.94 10.74 1.73
C PRO A 31 5.10 9.87 1.25
N CYS A 32 5.65 9.06 2.16
CA CYS A 32 6.70 8.10 1.81
C CYS A 32 6.15 6.84 1.11
N PHE A 33 4.89 6.50 1.38
CA PHE A 33 4.12 5.50 0.64
C PHE A 33 2.62 5.68 0.89
N VAL A 34 1.79 5.13 0.01
CA VAL A 34 0.35 4.96 0.22
C VAL A 34 0.07 3.53 0.70
N LEU A 35 -0.70 3.40 1.77
CA LEU A 35 -1.12 2.11 2.30
C LEU A 35 -2.44 1.67 1.66
N CYS A 36 -2.38 0.58 0.92
CA CYS A 36 -3.52 -0.13 0.35
C CYS A 36 -4.01 -1.19 1.35
N LEU A 37 -5.29 -1.17 1.69
CA LEU A 37 -5.90 -2.26 2.44
C LEU A 37 -6.36 -3.34 1.46
N ALA A 38 -5.83 -4.55 1.60
CA ALA A 38 -6.24 -5.72 0.85
C ALA A 38 -7.28 -6.52 1.63
N SER A 39 -8.15 -7.21 0.89
CA SER A 39 -9.04 -8.24 1.46
C SER A 39 -8.23 -9.44 1.97
N GLU A 40 -8.88 -10.51 2.43
CA GLU A 40 -8.17 -11.72 2.91
C GLU A 40 -7.24 -12.38 1.88
N TYR A 41 -7.39 -12.04 0.60
CA TYR A 41 -6.53 -12.51 -0.48
C TYR A 41 -5.54 -11.42 -0.92
N PRO A 42 -4.28 -11.80 -1.23
CA PRO A 42 -3.35 -10.89 -1.89
C PRO A 42 -3.94 -10.33 -3.20
N PRO A 43 -3.64 -9.06 -3.55
CA PRO A 43 -4.13 -8.48 -4.79
C PRO A 43 -3.53 -9.17 -6.02
N SER A 44 -4.28 -9.18 -7.12
CA SER A 44 -3.81 -9.66 -8.42
C SER A 44 -2.72 -8.73 -8.98
N LYS A 45 -1.94 -9.23 -9.96
CA LYS A 45 -0.95 -8.39 -10.65
C LYS A 45 -1.60 -7.18 -11.33
N GLU A 46 -2.74 -7.36 -11.97
CA GLU A 46 -3.46 -6.29 -12.67
C GLU A 46 -3.95 -5.22 -11.68
N GLU A 47 -4.48 -5.65 -10.54
CA GLU A 47 -4.90 -4.72 -9.47
C GLU A 47 -3.73 -3.91 -8.91
N ILE A 48 -2.55 -4.54 -8.75
CA ILE A 48 -1.33 -3.85 -8.33
C ILE A 48 -0.93 -2.80 -9.38
N GLU A 49 -0.84 -3.19 -10.65
CA GLU A 49 -0.43 -2.29 -11.74
C GLU A 49 -1.40 -1.11 -11.92
N ASP A 50 -2.70 -1.33 -11.79
CA ASP A 50 -3.71 -0.28 -11.88
C ASP A 50 -3.62 0.72 -10.73
N LEU A 51 -3.30 0.26 -9.51
CA LEU A 51 -3.06 1.15 -8.38
C LEU A 51 -1.74 1.90 -8.50
N GLU A 52 -0.69 1.27 -8.99
CA GLU A 52 0.60 1.94 -9.24
C GLU A 52 0.46 3.07 -10.25
N ARG A 53 -0.39 2.90 -11.28
CA ARG A 53 -0.72 3.98 -12.23
C ARG A 53 -1.46 5.13 -11.56
N GLN A 54 -2.29 4.85 -10.55
CA GLN A 54 -3.05 5.84 -9.79
C GLN A 54 -2.22 6.52 -8.69
N SER A 55 -1.08 5.95 -8.30
CA SER A 55 -0.29 6.46 -7.17
C SER A 55 0.59 7.66 -7.52
N HIS A 56 0.60 8.10 -8.78
CA HIS A 56 1.40 9.24 -9.26
C HIS A 56 2.90 9.12 -8.92
N GLY A 57 3.43 7.90 -8.87
CA GLY A 57 4.84 7.64 -8.55
C GLY A 57 5.13 7.52 -7.05
N ILE A 58 4.13 7.68 -6.18
CA ILE A 58 4.26 7.41 -4.75
C ILE A 58 4.28 5.89 -4.53
N PRO A 59 5.25 5.33 -3.78
CA PRO A 59 5.32 3.91 -3.52
C PRO A 59 4.06 3.36 -2.85
N LEU A 60 3.69 2.11 -3.17
CA LEU A 60 2.56 1.43 -2.55
C LEU A 60 3.02 0.40 -1.52
N LYS A 61 2.27 0.29 -0.41
CA LYS A 61 2.35 -0.84 0.51
C LYS A 61 0.98 -1.46 0.67
N PHE A 62 0.93 -2.79 0.71
CA PHE A 62 -0.30 -3.53 0.88
C PHE A 62 -0.39 -4.06 2.30
N CYS A 63 -1.53 -3.85 2.96
CA CYS A 63 -1.81 -4.36 4.28
C CYS A 63 -2.94 -5.37 4.22
N LEU A 64 -2.61 -6.60 4.62
CA LEU A 64 -3.55 -7.69 4.82
C LEU A 64 -3.87 -7.78 6.31
N VAL A 65 -5.16 -7.80 6.63
CA VAL A 65 -5.64 -7.97 8.00
C VAL A 65 -6.16 -9.39 8.14
N GLU A 66 -5.46 -10.22 8.92
CA GLU A 66 -5.81 -11.63 9.12
C GLU A 66 -5.85 -11.92 10.62
N HIS A 67 -7.01 -12.33 11.14
CA HIS A 67 -7.19 -12.67 12.56
C HIS A 67 -6.64 -11.63 13.55
N GLY A 68 -6.78 -10.33 13.23
CA GLY A 68 -6.28 -9.23 14.05
C GLY A 68 -4.77 -8.95 13.92
N ARG A 69 -4.07 -9.66 13.04
CA ARG A 69 -2.68 -9.38 12.65
C ARG A 69 -2.64 -8.57 11.36
N LEU A 70 -1.70 -7.63 11.30
CA LEU A 70 -1.44 -6.83 10.11
C LEU A 70 -0.16 -7.35 9.45
N ASN A 71 -0.28 -7.79 8.20
CA ASN A 71 0.85 -8.16 7.36
C ASN A 71 1.05 -7.08 6.31
N PHE A 72 2.30 -6.60 6.16
CA PHE A 72 2.64 -5.56 5.21
C PHE A 72 3.50 -6.13 4.08
N PHE A 73 3.10 -5.85 2.84
CA PHE A 73 3.79 -6.30 1.63
C PHE A 73 4.16 -5.12 0.74
N SER A 74 5.22 -5.28 -0.02
CA SER A 74 5.65 -4.36 -1.08
C SER A 74 6.07 -5.20 -2.27
N PHE A 75 5.68 -4.77 -3.46
CA PHE A 75 6.04 -5.44 -4.70
C PHE A 75 7.02 -4.55 -5.45
N ASN A 76 8.04 -5.18 -6.03
CA ASN A 76 9.00 -4.50 -6.88
C ASN A 76 8.94 -5.14 -8.25
N LYS A 77 8.77 -4.32 -9.29
CA LYS A 77 8.95 -4.77 -10.67
C LYS A 77 10.45 -4.96 -10.94
N VAL A 78 10.82 -6.14 -11.40
CA VAL A 78 12.20 -6.47 -11.81
C VAL A 78 12.16 -6.91 -13.27
N GLU A 79 12.94 -6.28 -14.12
CA GLU A 79 13.13 -6.68 -15.51
C GLU A 79 14.37 -7.58 -15.58
N LEU A 80 14.19 -8.81 -16.07
CA LEU A 80 15.29 -9.75 -16.20
C LEU A 80 16.13 -9.42 -17.43
N PRO A 81 17.46 -9.55 -17.36
CA PRO A 81 18.32 -9.36 -18.52
C PRO A 81 18.02 -10.43 -19.57
N ILE A 82 17.98 -10.01 -20.84
CA ILE A 82 17.91 -10.93 -21.97
C ILE A 82 19.33 -11.48 -22.19
N LEU A 83 19.51 -12.79 -22.08
CA LEU A 83 20.80 -13.43 -22.37
C LEU A 83 21.03 -13.45 -23.90
N PRO A 84 22.29 -13.26 -24.35
CA PRO A 84 22.66 -13.23 -25.77
C PRO A 84 22.48 -14.59 -26.47
#